data_AF-A0A836VLB7-F1
#
_entry.id   AF-A0A836VLB7-F1
#
_cell.length_a   1.000
_cell.length_b   1.000
_cell.length_c   1.000
_cell.angle_alpha   90.00
_cell.angle_beta   90.00
_cell.angle_gamma   90.00
#
_symmetry.space_group_name_H-M   'P 1'
#
loop_
_entity.id
_entity.type
_entity.pdbx_description
1 polymer ?
#
loop_
_entity_poly.entity_id
_entity_poly.type
_entity_poly.pdbx_seq_one_letter_code
_entity_poly.pdbx_strand_id
1 'polypeptide(L)'
;MRYFSTIFLKQALMLIVLLLSLALVGCSKNNGGDDGGDDIDEASDNLVSIKLDLSNSAGLLTTDSTGSARMHRKNARYLGIEPNERALALMQRSSAATDSGDDESNLKKVDSNGDVSSTMEMQKGRWAPSLPAISSIGISPAKEAYFQFERNFVYRTTDDSGKSCDDPWSASSPCSCQLFKLKSTLSEWADGSAKPEFDNMECVDNEHRLDSWMATGAMFQFDSSSNVYFLAGFENAQGTVLYKVSKEKVDGKFQKTEMVNRSICVRDWRVTKNGGLFYVGENCLDGQWSGDGAFFRYVSPEGTLTEVARNWWDYNFEPIEGASGDQVLFFGPDPDSSEV
;
A
#
# COMPACT_ATOMS: atom_id res chain seq x y z
N MET A 1 -6.09 -53.75 29.10
CA MET A 1 -5.24 -52.58 29.46
C MET A 1 -4.31 -52.27 28.30
N ARG A 2 -4.41 -51.07 27.71
CA ARG A 2 -3.38 -50.33 26.95
C ARG A 2 -4.06 -49.36 25.96
N TYR A 3 -4.58 -48.25 26.49
CA TYR A 3 -4.98 -47.07 25.72
C TYR A 3 -4.87 -45.86 26.65
N PHE A 4 -3.65 -45.53 27.09
CA PHE A 4 -3.41 -44.35 27.93
C PHE A 4 -2.02 -43.71 27.76
N SER A 5 -1.26 -44.02 26.69
CA SER A 5 0.16 -43.63 26.61
C SER A 5 0.54 -42.65 25.50
N THR A 6 -0.39 -42.21 24.63
CA THR A 6 -0.03 -41.31 23.51
C THR A 6 -0.52 -39.87 23.66
N ILE A 7 -1.51 -39.61 24.52
CA ILE A 7 -2.04 -38.26 24.75
C ILE A 7 -1.13 -37.45 25.69
N PHE A 8 -0.59 -38.09 26.73
CA PHE A 8 0.33 -37.42 27.67
C PHE A 8 1.67 -37.02 27.04
N LEU A 9 2.14 -37.74 26.02
CA LEU A 9 3.42 -37.42 25.37
C LEU A 9 3.33 -36.16 24.50
N LYS A 10 2.18 -35.90 23.86
CA LYS A 10 1.96 -34.69 23.04
C LYS A 10 1.76 -33.44 23.88
N GLN A 11 1.10 -33.54 25.03
CA GLN A 11 0.93 -32.41 25.95
C GLN A 11 2.24 -32.05 26.67
N ALA A 12 3.08 -33.04 27.00
CA ALA A 12 4.40 -32.78 27.56
C ALA A 12 5.35 -32.09 26.55
N LEU A 13 5.26 -32.41 25.26
CA LEU A 13 6.10 -31.80 24.23
C LEU A 13 5.74 -30.32 23.96
N MET A 14 4.45 -29.96 23.97
CA MET A 14 4.03 -28.54 23.82
C MET A 14 4.49 -27.67 24.99
N LEU A 15 4.50 -28.21 26.22
CA LEU A 15 4.95 -27.44 27.39
C LEU A 15 6.46 -27.15 27.38
N ILE A 16 7.28 -28.06 26.80
CA ILE A 16 8.73 -27.87 26.67
C ILE A 16 9.05 -26.78 25.65
N VAL A 17 8.30 -26.69 24.54
CA VAL A 17 8.48 -25.61 23.56
C VAL A 17 8.05 -24.26 24.14
N LEU A 18 6.98 -24.23 24.94
CA LEU A 18 6.55 -23.00 25.64
C LEU A 18 7.53 -22.54 26.74
N LEU A 19 8.22 -23.48 27.41
CA LEU A 19 9.21 -23.16 28.45
C LEU A 19 10.58 -22.78 27.87
N LEU A 20 10.93 -23.22 26.66
CA LEU A 20 12.14 -22.75 25.96
C LEU A 20 11.99 -21.34 25.38
N SER A 21 10.76 -20.84 25.16
CA SER A 21 10.52 -19.45 24.71
C SER A 21 10.56 -18.39 25.82
N LEU A 22 10.73 -18.78 27.09
CA LEU A 22 10.66 -17.87 28.26
C LEU A 22 11.99 -17.76 29.04
N ALA A 23 13.11 -18.22 28.49
CA ALA A 23 14.42 -18.22 29.14
C ALA A 23 15.57 -17.61 28.32
N LEU A 24 15.30 -16.52 27.58
CA LEU A 24 16.34 -15.60 27.09
C LEU A 24 16.23 -14.23 27.76
N VAL A 25 16.18 -14.24 29.10
CA VAL A 25 16.55 -13.09 29.93
C VAL A 25 17.38 -13.63 31.10
N GLY A 26 18.66 -13.23 31.16
CA GLY A 26 19.48 -13.33 32.37
C GLY A 26 20.64 -14.32 32.32
N CYS A 27 21.72 -13.97 31.62
CA CYS A 27 23.06 -14.38 32.05
C CYS A 27 23.86 -13.13 32.43
N SER A 28 23.80 -12.80 33.72
CA SER A 28 24.79 -11.97 34.39
C SER A 28 25.95 -12.87 34.83
N LYS A 29 27.15 -12.61 34.31
CA LYS A 29 28.41 -12.77 35.06
C LYS A 29 29.53 -11.96 34.40
N ASN A 30 30.01 -10.97 35.16
CA ASN A 30 31.20 -10.17 34.88
C ASN A 30 32.44 -11.02 34.59
N ASN A 31 33.18 -10.68 33.53
CA ASN A 31 34.57 -10.20 33.63
C ASN A 31 35.17 -9.95 32.23
N GLY A 32 35.57 -8.70 31.99
CA GLY A 32 36.77 -8.30 31.26
C GLY A 32 36.86 -8.64 29.77
N GLY A 33 36.79 -7.60 28.94
CA GLY A 33 37.28 -7.64 27.57
C GLY A 33 36.79 -6.42 26.82
N ASP A 34 37.73 -5.55 26.41
CA ASP A 34 37.52 -4.53 25.39
C ASP A 34 36.78 -5.13 24.20
N ASP A 35 35.60 -4.59 23.88
CA ASP A 35 35.07 -4.62 22.53
C ASP A 35 34.35 -3.30 22.33
N GLY A 36 34.89 -2.47 21.43
CA GLY A 36 34.21 -1.29 20.92
C GLY A 36 32.91 -1.76 20.29
N GLY A 37 31.80 -1.56 21.00
CA GLY A 37 30.48 -1.74 20.44
C GLY A 37 30.32 -0.70 19.36
N ASP A 38 30.39 -1.12 18.10
CA ASP A 38 29.80 -0.35 17.02
C ASP A 38 28.36 -0.08 17.47
N ASP A 39 28.03 1.19 17.73
CA ASP A 39 26.65 1.61 17.95
C ASP A 39 25.87 1.19 16.71
N ILE A 40 25.10 0.10 16.85
CA ILE A 40 24.36 -0.47 15.74
C ILE A 40 23.20 0.48 15.46
N ASP A 41 23.30 1.21 14.36
CA ASP A 41 22.22 2.04 13.84
C ASP A 41 21.14 1.13 13.22
N GLU A 42 20.05 0.92 13.97
CA GLU A 42 18.95 0.05 13.57
C GLU A 42 18.38 0.43 12.20
N ALA A 43 18.32 1.72 11.88
CA ALA A 43 17.83 2.18 10.59
C ALA A 43 18.77 1.79 9.44
N SER A 44 20.09 1.93 9.61
CA SER A 44 21.08 1.55 8.59
C SER A 44 21.12 0.04 8.34
N ASP A 45 21.08 -0.77 9.39
CA ASP A 45 21.14 -2.22 9.23
C ASP A 45 19.83 -2.80 8.66
N ASN A 46 18.70 -2.10 8.81
CA ASN A 46 17.41 -2.49 8.21
C ASN A 46 17.08 -1.77 6.89
N LEU A 47 17.96 -0.89 6.40
CA LEU A 47 17.71 -0.08 5.20
C LEU A 47 17.48 -0.95 3.96
N VAL A 48 16.45 -0.62 3.19
CA VAL A 48 16.24 -1.11 1.83
C VAL A 48 16.20 0.10 0.90
N SER A 49 17.28 0.33 0.16
CA SER A 49 17.28 1.30 -0.95
C SER A 49 16.81 0.61 -2.22
N ILE A 50 15.89 1.24 -2.94
CA ILE A 50 15.22 0.67 -4.11
C ILE A 50 15.50 1.56 -5.32
N LYS A 51 15.79 0.92 -6.43
CA LYS A 51 15.79 1.53 -7.76
C LYS A 51 14.66 0.91 -8.57
N LEU A 52 13.68 1.73 -8.94
CA LEU A 52 12.59 1.32 -9.81
C LEU A 52 12.90 1.74 -11.26
N ASP A 53 12.99 0.80 -12.18
CA ASP A 53 13.37 1.04 -13.57
C ASP A 53 12.27 0.64 -14.55
N LEU A 54 11.56 1.64 -15.08
CA LEU A 54 10.55 1.45 -16.12
C LEU A 54 11.09 1.64 -17.54
N SER A 55 12.38 1.92 -17.71
CA SER A 55 12.97 2.19 -19.01
C SER A 55 12.82 1.01 -19.97
N ASN A 56 12.60 1.33 -21.25
CA ASN A 56 12.42 0.38 -22.35
C ASN A 56 11.28 -0.63 -22.14
N SER A 57 10.40 -0.39 -21.18
CA SER A 57 9.25 -1.24 -20.93
C SER A 57 8.26 -1.14 -22.08
N ALA A 58 8.03 -2.27 -22.75
CA ALA A 58 6.95 -2.48 -23.69
C ALA A 58 5.70 -3.10 -23.01
N GLY A 59 5.75 -3.26 -21.68
CA GLY A 59 4.67 -3.69 -20.79
C GLY A 59 5.17 -3.98 -19.36
N LEU A 60 4.40 -3.63 -18.32
CA LEU A 60 4.77 -3.74 -16.89
C LEU A 60 3.83 -4.63 -16.09
N LEU A 61 4.35 -5.68 -15.42
CA LEU A 61 3.59 -6.81 -14.85
C LEU A 61 4.33 -7.62 -13.81
N THR A 62 3.79 -7.95 -12.65
CA THR A 62 2.42 -8.16 -12.16
C THR A 62 2.42 -7.71 -10.68
N THR A 63 1.28 -7.60 -10.01
CA THR A 63 1.27 -7.62 -8.52
C THR A 63 1.08 -9.03 -7.97
N ASP A 64 0.69 -10.00 -8.81
CA ASP A 64 0.26 -11.32 -8.35
C ASP A 64 1.12 -12.49 -8.90
N SER A 65 2.27 -12.19 -9.52
CA SER A 65 3.18 -13.17 -10.16
C SER A 65 2.54 -14.07 -11.23
N THR A 66 1.32 -13.76 -11.68
CA THR A 66 0.62 -14.54 -12.70
C THR A 66 1.14 -14.17 -14.09
N GLY A 67 2.30 -14.72 -14.49
CA GLY A 67 3.05 -14.42 -15.73
C GLY A 67 2.32 -14.69 -17.06
N SER A 68 1.11 -14.16 -17.25
CA SER A 68 0.25 -14.42 -18.41
C SER A 68 0.08 -13.18 -19.29
N ALA A 69 0.25 -13.33 -20.61
CA ALA A 69 0.16 -12.23 -21.58
C ALA A 69 -1.15 -11.40 -21.48
N ARG A 70 -2.23 -12.02 -21.01
CA ARG A 70 -3.52 -11.35 -20.78
C ARG A 70 -3.47 -10.37 -19.63
N MET A 71 -2.96 -10.78 -18.47
CA MET A 71 -2.71 -9.86 -17.37
C MET A 71 -1.73 -8.79 -17.84
N HIS A 72 -0.75 -9.20 -18.66
CA HIS A 72 0.25 -8.31 -19.22
C HIS A 72 -0.29 -7.12 -20.01
N ARG A 73 -1.29 -7.34 -20.84
CA ARG A 73 -1.95 -6.25 -21.53
C ARG A 73 -2.74 -5.34 -20.60
N LYS A 74 -3.41 -5.90 -19.58
CA LYS A 74 -4.24 -5.13 -18.68
C LYS A 74 -3.42 -4.16 -17.84
N ASN A 75 -2.34 -4.65 -17.22
CA ASN A 75 -1.52 -3.82 -16.34
C ASN A 75 -0.71 -2.78 -17.14
N ALA A 76 -0.19 -3.12 -18.31
CA ALA A 76 0.48 -2.15 -19.18
C ALA A 76 -0.46 -1.00 -19.57
N ARG A 77 -1.69 -1.32 -20.00
CA ARG A 77 -2.71 -0.29 -20.30
C ARG A 77 -3.10 0.53 -19.07
N TYR A 78 -3.23 -0.13 -17.91
CA TYR A 78 -3.47 0.56 -16.64
C TYR A 78 -2.34 1.54 -16.36
N LEU A 79 -1.09 1.15 -16.65
CA LEU A 79 0.13 1.95 -16.57
C LEU A 79 0.32 2.99 -17.68
N GLY A 80 -0.66 3.18 -18.55
CA GLY A 80 -0.53 4.12 -19.68
C GLY A 80 0.58 3.75 -20.67
N ILE A 81 1.07 2.50 -20.62
CA ILE A 81 2.04 1.96 -21.56
C ILE A 81 1.28 1.21 -22.65
N GLU A 82 1.51 1.58 -23.91
CA GLU A 82 0.93 0.84 -25.03
C GLU A 82 1.55 -0.55 -25.12
N PRO A 83 0.78 -1.64 -24.95
CA PRO A 83 1.35 -2.99 -24.93
C PRO A 83 1.91 -3.38 -26.30
N ASN A 84 3.15 -3.89 -26.34
CA ASN A 84 3.67 -4.51 -27.56
C ASN A 84 3.14 -5.94 -27.71
N GLU A 85 2.09 -6.09 -28.52
CA GLU A 85 1.42 -7.39 -28.76
C GLU A 85 2.38 -8.48 -29.28
N ARG A 86 3.41 -8.12 -30.05
CA ARG A 86 4.41 -9.07 -30.56
C ARG A 86 5.29 -9.59 -29.43
N ALA A 87 5.81 -8.71 -28.59
CA ALA A 87 6.63 -9.06 -27.42
C ALA A 87 5.84 -9.94 -26.44
N LEU A 88 4.60 -9.57 -26.15
CA LEU A 88 3.73 -10.32 -25.23
C LEU A 88 3.33 -11.70 -25.76
N ALA A 89 3.22 -11.85 -27.09
CA ALA A 89 2.99 -13.16 -27.71
C ALA A 89 4.22 -14.09 -27.62
N LEU A 90 5.43 -13.52 -27.62
CA LEU A 90 6.67 -14.28 -27.43
C LEU A 90 6.83 -14.75 -25.97
N MET A 91 6.40 -13.93 -25.01
CA MET A 91 6.42 -14.26 -23.58
C MET A 91 5.59 -15.52 -23.25
N GLN A 92 4.43 -15.75 -23.89
CA GLN A 92 3.66 -16.99 -23.69
C GLN A 92 4.45 -18.26 -24.02
N ARG A 93 5.56 -18.12 -24.74
CA ARG A 93 6.43 -19.21 -25.18
C ARG A 93 7.75 -19.26 -24.41
N SER A 94 8.06 -18.26 -23.57
CA SER A 94 9.31 -18.21 -22.81
C SER A 94 9.11 -18.74 -21.38
N SER A 95 10.09 -19.50 -20.88
CA SER A 95 10.15 -19.91 -19.47
C SER A 95 10.46 -18.73 -18.53
N ALA A 96 10.87 -17.58 -19.08
CA ALA A 96 11.18 -16.36 -18.33
C ALA A 96 9.96 -15.72 -17.65
N ALA A 97 8.73 -16.07 -18.06
CA ALA A 97 7.51 -15.68 -17.35
C ALA A 97 7.25 -16.51 -16.08
N THR A 98 7.93 -17.65 -15.93
CA THR A 98 7.81 -18.59 -14.81
C THR A 98 9.07 -18.69 -13.96
N ASP A 99 10.22 -18.25 -14.48
CA ASP A 99 11.45 -18.14 -13.70
C ASP A 99 11.36 -16.92 -12.78
N SER A 100 10.95 -17.17 -11.55
CA SER A 100 11.30 -16.31 -10.42
C SER A 100 12.81 -16.47 -10.19
N GLY A 101 13.64 -15.80 -11.00
CA GLY A 101 15.05 -15.64 -10.65
C GLY A 101 15.19 -15.07 -9.22
N ASP A 102 16.43 -14.85 -8.75
CA ASP A 102 16.71 -14.30 -7.41
C ASP A 102 16.05 -12.92 -7.12
N ASP A 103 15.32 -12.38 -8.09
CA ASP A 103 14.48 -11.20 -7.98
C ASP A 103 13.33 -11.39 -6.96
N GLU A 104 13.47 -10.75 -5.81
CA GLU A 104 12.46 -10.77 -4.75
C GLU A 104 11.23 -9.87 -5.01
N SER A 105 11.19 -9.15 -6.15
CA SER A 105 10.04 -8.31 -6.54
C SER A 105 9.03 -9.08 -7.38
N ASN A 106 7.75 -8.94 -7.03
CA ASN A 106 6.62 -9.43 -7.83
C ASN A 106 6.35 -8.60 -9.11
N LEU A 107 6.93 -7.40 -9.22
CA LEU A 107 6.84 -6.51 -10.38
C LEU A 107 7.98 -6.73 -11.38
N LYS A 108 7.64 -7.06 -12.62
CA LYS A 108 8.53 -7.24 -13.76
C LYS A 108 8.18 -6.27 -14.89
N LYS A 109 9.13 -6.07 -15.81
CA LYS A 109 8.91 -5.42 -17.10
C LYS A 109 9.21 -6.38 -18.24
N VAL A 110 8.55 -6.15 -19.36
CA VAL A 110 8.78 -6.83 -20.63
C VAL A 110 9.30 -5.80 -21.61
N ASP A 111 10.42 -6.07 -22.25
CA ASP A 111 10.98 -5.17 -23.27
C ASP A 111 10.31 -5.38 -24.64
N SER A 112 10.75 -4.61 -25.65
CA SER A 112 10.21 -4.71 -27.02
C SER A 112 10.49 -6.04 -27.73
N ASN A 113 11.44 -6.84 -27.24
CA ASN A 113 11.82 -8.14 -27.78
C ASN A 113 11.04 -9.29 -27.12
N GLY A 114 10.35 -9.02 -26.01
CA GLY A 114 9.65 -10.03 -25.22
C GLY A 114 10.50 -10.58 -24.07
N ASP A 115 11.64 -9.96 -23.77
CA ASP A 115 12.50 -10.33 -22.65
C ASP A 115 11.91 -9.78 -21.35
N VAL A 116 11.83 -10.65 -20.33
CA VAL A 116 11.30 -10.32 -19.01
C VAL A 116 12.47 -9.99 -18.08
N SER A 117 12.39 -8.85 -17.38
CA SER A 117 13.37 -8.47 -16.36
C SER A 117 12.68 -7.92 -15.11
N SER A 118 13.38 -7.89 -13.98
CA SER A 118 12.91 -7.14 -12.81
C SER A 118 12.71 -5.67 -13.16
N THR A 119 11.70 -5.06 -12.55
CA THR A 119 11.53 -3.61 -12.53
C THR A 119 12.22 -2.98 -11.33
N MET A 120 12.57 -3.78 -10.32
CA MET A 120 13.16 -3.28 -9.08
C MET A 120 14.51 -3.94 -8.81
N GLU A 121 15.49 -3.08 -8.54
CA GLU A 121 16.76 -3.47 -7.91
C GLU A 121 16.77 -2.96 -6.48
N MET A 122 17.41 -3.71 -5.58
CA MET A 122 17.48 -3.35 -4.17
C MET A 122 18.89 -3.48 -3.61
N GLN A 123 19.21 -2.59 -2.69
CA GLN A 123 20.37 -2.67 -1.81
C GLN A 123 19.87 -2.76 -0.38
N LYS A 124 20.37 -3.75 0.36
CA LYS A 124 19.91 -4.09 1.70
C LYS A 124 21.01 -3.85 2.73
N GLY A 125 20.61 -3.29 3.86
CA GLY A 125 21.38 -3.34 5.10
C GLY A 125 21.54 -4.77 5.60
N ARG A 126 22.37 -4.93 6.63
CA ARG A 126 22.81 -6.23 7.15
C ARG A 126 21.66 -7.16 7.57
N TRP A 127 20.57 -6.60 8.06
CA TRP A 127 19.42 -7.32 8.62
C TRP A 127 18.12 -7.04 7.89
N ALA A 128 18.16 -6.22 6.83
CA ALA A 128 16.97 -5.86 6.10
C ALA A 128 16.30 -7.10 5.50
N PRO A 129 14.96 -7.25 5.65
CA PRO A 129 14.24 -8.38 5.11
C PRO A 129 14.20 -8.35 3.58
N SER A 130 13.61 -9.38 2.97
CA SER A 130 13.23 -9.29 1.57
C SER A 130 12.26 -8.15 1.33
N LEU A 131 12.37 -7.54 0.14
CA LEU A 131 11.45 -6.49 -0.26
C LEU A 131 10.01 -7.04 -0.21
N PRO A 132 9.08 -6.36 0.46
CA PRO A 132 7.69 -6.80 0.45
C PRO A 132 7.14 -6.82 -0.98
N ALA A 133 6.12 -7.64 -1.22
CA ALA A 133 5.43 -7.61 -2.50
C ALA A 133 4.63 -6.30 -2.63
N ILE A 134 4.48 -5.83 -3.87
CA ILE A 134 3.55 -4.74 -4.21
C ILE A 134 2.14 -5.30 -4.18
N SER A 135 1.29 -4.76 -3.30
CA SER A 135 -0.11 -5.17 -3.15
C SER A 135 -1.03 -4.42 -4.11
N SER A 136 -0.74 -3.16 -4.43
CA SER A 136 -1.55 -2.35 -5.32
C SER A 136 -0.76 -1.24 -6.02
N ILE A 137 -1.27 -0.79 -7.18
CA ILE A 137 -0.68 0.28 -7.99
C ILE A 137 -1.76 1.32 -8.31
N GLY A 138 -1.47 2.59 -8.07
CA GLY A 138 -2.36 3.72 -8.38
C GLY A 138 -1.73 4.64 -9.42
N ILE A 139 -2.54 5.18 -10.34
CA ILE A 139 -2.05 6.14 -11.35
C ILE A 139 -2.93 7.34 -11.41
N SER A 140 -2.31 8.50 -11.21
CA SER A 140 -3.01 9.78 -11.26
C SER A 140 -3.27 10.23 -12.70
N PRO A 141 -4.22 11.13 -12.94
CA PRO A 141 -4.41 11.78 -14.24
C PRO A 141 -3.14 12.43 -14.80
N ALA A 142 -2.25 12.94 -13.93
CA ALA A 142 -0.95 13.48 -14.27
C ALA A 142 0.12 12.42 -14.60
N LYS A 143 -0.26 11.13 -14.68
CA LYS A 143 0.63 10.01 -14.97
C LYS A 143 1.68 9.77 -13.89
N GLU A 144 1.38 10.11 -12.65
CA GLU A 144 2.20 9.77 -11.50
C GLU A 144 1.84 8.36 -11.02
N ALA A 145 2.84 7.53 -10.77
CA ALA A 145 2.65 6.16 -10.33
C ALA A 145 2.86 6.02 -8.82
N TYR A 146 1.92 5.32 -8.17
CA TYR A 146 1.93 5.01 -6.75
C TYR A 146 2.00 3.50 -6.55
N PHE A 147 2.81 3.07 -5.59
CA PHE A 147 3.06 1.66 -5.29
C PHE A 147 2.84 1.42 -3.81
N GLN A 148 1.87 0.56 -3.48
CA GLN A 148 1.66 0.09 -2.12
C GLN A 148 2.35 -1.25 -1.93
N PHE A 149 3.10 -1.37 -0.84
CA PHE A 149 3.70 -2.61 -0.40
C PHE A 149 2.84 -3.31 0.67
N GLU A 150 2.95 -4.64 0.76
CA GLU A 150 2.18 -5.44 1.75
C GLU A 150 2.48 -5.06 3.21
N ARG A 151 3.70 -4.59 3.47
CA ARG A 151 4.15 -4.08 4.78
C ARG A 151 5.14 -2.93 4.56
N ASN A 152 5.30 -2.09 5.58
CA ASN A 152 6.32 -1.06 5.58
C ASN A 152 7.74 -1.66 5.70
N PHE A 153 8.73 -0.89 5.29
CA PHE A 153 10.15 -1.20 5.45
C PHE A 153 10.96 0.10 5.57
N VAL A 154 12.16 0.02 6.15
CA VAL A 154 13.06 1.17 6.30
C VAL A 154 13.62 1.56 4.94
N TYR A 155 13.35 2.78 4.49
CA TYR A 155 13.75 3.27 3.16
C TYR A 155 14.77 4.42 3.22
N ARG A 156 14.98 4.98 4.40
CA ARG A 156 16.03 5.97 4.69
C ARG A 156 16.47 5.85 6.15
N THR A 157 17.67 6.34 6.44
CA THR A 157 18.29 6.20 7.77
C THR A 157 18.20 7.45 8.63
N THR A 158 17.94 8.61 8.01
CA THR A 158 17.85 9.89 8.71
C THR A 158 16.46 10.51 8.60
N ASP A 159 16.06 11.19 9.67
CA ASP A 159 14.86 12.01 9.71
C ASP A 159 15.05 13.32 8.92
N ASP A 160 14.00 14.14 8.86
CA ASP A 160 14.04 15.41 8.13
C ASP A 160 14.95 16.47 8.78
N SER A 161 15.44 16.22 10.01
CA SER A 161 16.43 17.07 10.69
C SER A 161 17.87 16.59 10.45
N GLY A 162 18.05 15.49 9.72
CA GLY A 162 19.35 14.87 9.45
C GLY A 162 19.89 14.03 10.59
N LYS A 163 19.07 13.71 11.60
CA LYS A 163 19.44 12.80 12.70
C LYS A 163 19.11 11.36 12.33
N SER A 164 19.83 10.40 12.91
CA SER A 164 19.45 9.00 12.71
C SER A 164 18.06 8.72 13.26
N CYS A 165 17.36 7.80 12.61
CA CYS A 165 16.10 7.30 13.10
C CYS A 165 16.34 6.23 14.18
N ASP A 166 16.30 6.66 15.44
CA ASP A 166 16.50 5.78 16.61
C ASP A 166 15.50 4.62 16.66
N ASP A 167 14.24 4.86 16.25
CA ASP A 167 13.21 3.83 16.04
C ASP A 167 12.61 4.02 14.63
N PRO A 168 13.11 3.28 13.62
CA PRO A 168 12.60 3.40 12.25
C PRO A 168 11.20 2.79 12.06
N TRP A 169 10.69 2.03 13.04
CA TRP A 169 9.43 1.28 12.95
C TRP A 169 8.25 1.97 13.63
N SER A 170 8.50 2.98 14.47
CA SER A 170 7.44 3.81 15.04
C SER A 170 6.50 4.34 13.94
N ALA A 171 5.19 4.38 14.22
CA ALA A 171 4.18 4.95 13.34
C ALA A 171 4.42 6.45 13.02
N SER A 172 5.15 7.17 13.88
CA SER A 172 5.57 8.55 13.63
C SER A 172 6.95 8.65 12.96
N SER A 173 7.65 7.53 12.81
CA SER A 173 8.96 7.50 12.19
C SER A 173 8.83 7.76 10.71
N PRO A 174 9.59 8.73 10.17
CA PRO A 174 9.51 9.03 8.76
C PRO A 174 10.52 8.19 7.94
N CYS A 175 11.18 7.21 8.59
CA CYS A 175 12.20 6.35 8.00
C CYS A 175 11.67 5.02 7.47
N SER A 176 10.47 4.60 7.89
CA SER A 176 9.74 3.51 7.25
C SER A 176 8.68 4.02 6.29
N CYS A 177 8.35 3.23 5.29
CA CYS A 177 7.31 3.58 4.34
C CYS A 177 6.63 2.36 3.74
N GLN A 178 5.35 2.50 3.38
CA GLN A 178 4.55 1.44 2.76
C GLN A 178 3.92 1.88 1.44
N LEU A 179 3.56 3.16 1.31
CA LEU A 179 3.04 3.74 0.08
C LEU A 179 4.07 4.71 -0.50
N PHE A 180 4.50 4.42 -1.72
CA PHE A 180 5.47 5.23 -2.43
C PHE A 180 4.88 5.86 -3.67
N LYS A 181 5.38 7.04 -4.04
CA LYS A 181 5.20 7.68 -5.33
C LYS A 181 6.51 7.65 -6.11
N LEU A 182 6.47 7.36 -7.40
CA LEU A 182 7.64 7.50 -8.27
C LEU A 182 7.95 9.00 -8.49
N LYS A 183 9.24 9.38 -8.42
CA LYS A 183 9.66 10.78 -8.64
C LYS A 183 9.36 11.26 -10.05
N SER A 184 9.57 10.39 -11.05
CA SER A 184 9.26 10.66 -12.45
C SER A 184 7.90 10.11 -12.84
N THR A 185 7.20 10.83 -13.71
CA THR A 185 5.94 10.43 -14.33
C THR A 185 6.15 9.31 -15.34
N LEU A 186 5.10 8.54 -15.63
CA LEU A 186 5.13 7.47 -16.64
C LEU A 186 5.44 8.03 -18.04
N SER A 187 5.09 9.29 -18.32
CA SER A 187 5.44 9.97 -19.56
C SER A 187 6.96 10.18 -19.69
N GLU A 188 7.64 10.60 -18.62
CA GLU A 188 9.09 10.78 -18.60
C GLU A 188 9.86 9.45 -18.72
N TRP A 189 9.27 8.36 -18.23
CA TRP A 189 9.81 7.02 -18.47
C TRP A 189 9.63 6.57 -19.92
N ALA A 190 8.48 6.87 -20.52
CA ALA A 190 8.18 6.51 -21.91
C ALA A 190 9.04 7.27 -22.92
N ASP A 191 9.37 8.54 -22.65
CA ASP A 191 10.24 9.35 -23.52
C ASP A 191 11.75 9.19 -23.22
N GLY A 192 12.11 8.51 -22.13
CA GLY A 192 13.47 8.21 -21.74
C GLY A 192 14.21 9.35 -21.02
N SER A 193 13.50 10.40 -20.60
CA SER A 193 14.07 11.49 -19.78
C SER A 193 14.28 11.07 -18.31
N ALA A 194 13.48 10.13 -17.81
CA ALA A 194 13.66 9.55 -16.48
C ALA A 194 14.89 8.65 -16.42
N LYS A 195 15.62 8.70 -15.30
CA LYS A 195 16.79 7.85 -15.04
C LYS A 195 16.50 6.84 -13.92
N PRO A 196 16.86 5.57 -14.10
CA PRO A 196 16.82 4.59 -13.03
C PRO A 196 17.98 4.83 -12.07
N GLU A 197 17.66 5.32 -10.89
CA GLU A 197 18.61 5.59 -9.80
C GLU A 197 18.03 5.09 -8.48
N PHE A 198 18.90 4.73 -7.54
CA PHE A 198 18.45 4.44 -6.18
C PHE A 198 17.78 5.69 -5.59
N ASP A 199 16.76 5.48 -4.77
CA ASP A 199 15.93 6.52 -4.16
C ASP A 199 15.10 7.33 -5.17
N ASN A 200 14.75 6.74 -6.31
CA ASN A 200 13.87 7.39 -7.29
C ASN A 200 12.36 7.32 -6.94
N MET A 201 12.05 6.92 -5.70
CA MET A 201 10.70 6.95 -5.12
C MET A 201 10.65 7.89 -3.92
N GLU A 202 9.46 8.32 -3.55
CA GLU A 202 9.18 9.20 -2.42
C GLU A 202 8.12 8.57 -1.53
N CYS A 203 8.34 8.62 -0.22
CA CYS A 203 7.35 8.10 0.71
C CYS A 203 6.13 9.01 0.79
N VAL A 204 4.94 8.44 0.65
CA VAL A 204 3.64 9.11 0.80
C VAL A 204 3.02 8.76 2.15
N ASP A 205 3.10 7.50 2.56
CA ASP A 205 2.51 6.99 3.80
C ASP A 205 3.28 5.77 4.32
N ASN A 206 3.39 5.66 5.64
CA ASN A 206 4.15 4.63 6.35
C ASN A 206 3.29 3.56 7.03
N GLU A 207 1.98 3.78 7.17
CA GLU A 207 1.08 2.87 7.89
C GLU A 207 -0.23 2.66 7.12
N HIS A 208 -0.13 1.93 6.00
CA HIS A 208 -1.28 1.53 5.20
C HIS A 208 -1.85 0.20 5.70
N ARG A 209 -2.29 0.18 6.95
CA ARG A 209 -2.97 -0.95 7.58
C ARG A 209 -4.48 -0.81 7.39
N LEU A 210 -5.06 -1.67 6.55
CA LEU A 210 -6.51 -1.78 6.43
C LEU A 210 -7.04 -2.83 7.40
N ASP A 211 -7.47 -2.37 8.56
CA ASP A 211 -7.90 -3.22 9.67
C ASP A 211 -9.35 -3.73 9.56
N SER A 212 -10.02 -3.50 8.43
CA SER A 212 -11.43 -3.82 8.30
C SER A 212 -11.67 -4.96 7.31
N TRP A 213 -12.34 -6.00 7.79
CA TRP A 213 -12.68 -7.21 7.03
C TRP A 213 -13.75 -6.96 5.96
N MET A 214 -14.28 -5.73 5.87
CA MET A 214 -15.40 -5.34 5.02
C MET A 214 -15.20 -3.99 4.31
N ALA A 215 -14.01 -3.37 4.35
CA ALA A 215 -13.71 -2.29 3.42
C ALA A 215 -13.71 -2.88 2.00
N THR A 216 -14.64 -2.38 1.19
CA THR A 216 -14.77 -2.67 -0.23
C THR A 216 -14.52 -1.38 -1.01
N GLY A 217 -14.13 -1.50 -2.27
CA GLY A 217 -13.82 -0.35 -3.12
C GLY A 217 -12.36 -0.28 -3.55
N ALA A 218 -12.02 0.76 -4.31
CA ALA A 218 -10.68 0.94 -4.84
C ALA A 218 -9.70 1.36 -3.73
N MET A 219 -8.51 0.75 -3.71
CA MET A 219 -7.43 1.08 -2.77
C MET A 219 -6.91 2.52 -2.94
N PHE A 220 -6.94 3.00 -4.19
CA PHE A 220 -6.58 4.35 -4.57
C PHE A 220 -7.66 4.96 -5.43
N GLN A 221 -7.94 6.24 -5.21
CA GLN A 221 -8.68 7.05 -6.15
C GLN A 221 -8.01 8.41 -6.29
N PHE A 222 -8.25 9.05 -7.43
CA PHE A 222 -7.63 10.31 -7.79
C PHE A 222 -8.71 11.30 -8.24
N ASP A 223 -8.54 12.56 -7.86
CA ASP A 223 -9.27 13.65 -8.47
C ASP A 223 -8.57 14.13 -9.76
N SER A 224 -9.18 15.04 -10.52
CA SER A 224 -8.57 15.57 -11.75
C SER A 224 -7.29 16.36 -11.48
N SER A 225 -7.11 16.85 -10.26
CA SER A 225 -5.92 17.57 -9.82
C SER A 225 -4.77 16.63 -9.48
N SER A 226 -4.98 15.31 -9.55
CA SER A 226 -4.02 14.26 -9.19
C SER A 226 -3.71 14.16 -7.70
N ASN A 227 -4.61 14.65 -6.84
CA ASN A 227 -4.55 14.32 -5.42
C ASN A 227 -4.91 12.85 -5.24
N VAL A 228 -4.18 12.15 -4.37
CA VAL A 228 -4.43 10.74 -4.07
C VAL A 228 -5.28 10.62 -2.82
N TYR A 229 -6.25 9.72 -2.88
CA TYR A 229 -7.13 9.38 -1.77
C TYR A 229 -6.98 7.90 -1.48
N PHE A 230 -6.94 7.54 -0.20
CA PHE A 230 -6.79 6.16 0.24
C PHE A 230 -7.22 6.00 1.70
N LEU A 231 -7.60 4.78 2.07
CA LEU A 231 -7.78 4.39 3.46
C LEU A 231 -6.43 3.95 4.03
N ALA A 232 -6.11 4.36 5.25
CA ALA A 232 -4.91 3.88 5.95
C ALA A 232 -5.17 3.78 7.46
N GLY A 233 -4.25 3.12 8.17
CA GLY A 233 -4.23 3.13 9.63
C GLY A 233 -3.84 4.50 10.15
N PHE A 234 -3.88 4.66 11.48
CA PHE A 234 -3.41 5.88 12.13
C PHE A 234 -2.70 5.50 13.43
N GLU A 235 -1.79 6.39 13.88
CA GLU A 235 -0.73 6.07 14.82
C GLU A 235 -1.17 5.21 16.01
N ASN A 236 -0.64 3.98 16.07
CA ASN A 236 -0.72 3.04 17.19
C ASN A 236 -2.15 2.71 17.66
N ALA A 237 -3.12 2.72 16.76
CA ALA A 237 -4.51 2.51 17.10
C ALA A 237 -5.26 1.66 16.07
N GLN A 238 -6.40 1.12 16.50
CA GLN A 238 -7.29 0.35 15.63
C GLN A 238 -8.21 1.27 14.83
N GLY A 239 -8.53 0.83 13.62
CA GLY A 239 -9.42 1.52 12.71
C GLY A 239 -8.69 2.11 11.51
N THR A 240 -9.46 2.75 10.63
CA THR A 240 -8.96 3.33 9.38
C THR A 240 -9.46 4.75 9.21
N VAL A 241 -8.64 5.58 8.59
CA VAL A 241 -8.97 6.96 8.22
C VAL A 241 -8.90 7.07 6.70
N LEU A 242 -9.84 7.81 6.10
CA LEU A 242 -9.76 8.14 4.68
C LEU A 242 -8.96 9.42 4.54
N TYR A 243 -7.76 9.30 3.97
CA TYR A 243 -6.84 10.40 3.76
C TYR A 243 -6.92 10.93 2.34
N LYS A 244 -6.66 12.22 2.20
CA LYS A 244 -6.25 12.89 0.97
C LYS A 244 -4.80 13.31 1.12
N VAL A 245 -3.99 13.03 0.11
CA VAL A 245 -2.64 13.62 -0.02
C VAL A 245 -2.60 14.46 -1.28
N SER A 246 -2.23 15.73 -1.10
CA SER A 246 -2.02 16.66 -2.21
C SER A 246 -0.81 16.23 -3.05
N LYS A 247 -0.88 16.39 -4.37
CA LYS A 247 0.31 16.24 -5.21
C LYS A 247 1.40 17.26 -4.84
N GLU A 248 0.96 18.46 -4.43
CA GLU A 248 1.82 19.57 -4.07
C GLU A 248 2.33 19.37 -2.64
N LYS A 249 3.62 19.56 -2.48
CA LYS A 249 4.31 19.44 -1.19
C LYS A 249 4.37 20.79 -0.49
N VAL A 250 4.25 20.75 0.83
CA VAL A 250 4.53 21.90 1.70
C VAL A 250 5.84 21.61 2.43
N ASP A 251 6.80 22.52 2.31
CA ASP A 251 8.16 22.36 2.86
C ASP A 251 8.84 21.05 2.44
N GLY A 252 8.61 20.64 1.18
CA GLY A 252 9.19 19.41 0.63
C GLY A 252 8.55 18.11 1.11
N LYS A 253 7.43 18.18 1.85
CA LYS A 253 6.70 17.01 2.38
C LYS A 253 5.30 16.90 1.83
N PHE A 254 4.84 15.67 1.66
CA PHE A 254 3.43 15.40 1.39
C PHE A 254 2.59 15.77 2.60
N GLN A 255 1.48 16.48 2.34
CA GLN A 255 0.52 16.84 3.37
C GLN A 255 -0.64 15.86 3.33
N LYS A 256 -0.86 15.20 4.47
CA LYS A 256 -1.94 14.24 4.67
C LYS A 256 -3.11 14.95 5.36
N THR A 257 -4.29 14.89 4.76
CA THR A 257 -5.52 15.50 5.29
C THR A 257 -6.54 14.41 5.56
N GLU A 258 -7.11 14.40 6.77
CA GLU A 258 -8.23 13.52 7.10
C GLU A 258 -9.50 14.00 6.41
N MET A 259 -10.02 13.19 5.49
CA MET A 259 -11.30 13.46 4.84
C MET A 259 -12.46 12.80 5.60
N VAL A 260 -12.21 11.60 6.13
CA VAL A 260 -13.13 10.88 7.02
C VAL A 260 -12.32 10.33 8.18
N ASN A 261 -12.62 10.80 9.39
CA ASN A 261 -11.88 10.42 10.59
C ASN A 261 -12.21 8.99 11.05
N ARG A 262 -11.42 8.51 12.02
CA ARG A 262 -11.49 7.15 12.59
C ARG A 262 -12.79 6.79 13.30
N SER A 263 -13.64 7.77 13.63
CA SER A 263 -14.94 7.50 14.26
C SER A 263 -15.95 6.95 13.26
N ILE A 264 -15.58 6.86 11.98
CA ILE A 264 -16.40 6.31 10.92
C ILE A 264 -15.75 5.05 10.33
N CYS A 265 -16.56 4.01 10.24
CA CYS A 265 -16.22 2.75 9.62
C CYS A 265 -16.69 2.85 8.16
N VAL A 266 -15.76 3.08 7.23
CA VAL A 266 -16.08 3.27 5.81
C VAL A 266 -16.24 1.90 5.12
N ARG A 267 -17.36 1.70 4.40
CA ARG A 267 -17.61 0.46 3.62
C ARG A 267 -17.18 0.56 2.17
N ASP A 268 -17.56 1.65 1.50
CA ASP A 268 -17.19 2.00 0.13
C ASP A 268 -17.19 3.52 0.01
N TRP A 269 -16.45 4.01 -0.97
CA TRP A 269 -16.22 5.43 -1.17
C TRP A 269 -15.88 5.74 -2.63
N ARG A 270 -16.19 6.95 -3.06
CA ARG A 270 -15.89 7.48 -4.40
C ARG A 270 -15.43 8.91 -4.35
N VAL A 271 -14.29 9.17 -4.96
CA VAL A 271 -13.78 10.52 -5.24
C VAL A 271 -14.27 10.96 -6.60
N THR A 272 -14.85 12.15 -6.62
CA THR A 272 -15.29 12.82 -7.84
C THR A 272 -14.12 13.57 -8.49
N LYS A 273 -14.31 13.97 -9.74
CA LYS A 273 -13.28 14.71 -10.49
C LYS A 273 -12.86 16.00 -9.79
N ASN A 274 -13.77 16.72 -9.12
CA ASN A 274 -13.42 17.97 -8.45
C ASN A 274 -12.92 17.78 -7.01
N GLY A 275 -12.77 16.53 -6.56
CA GLY A 275 -12.22 16.21 -5.25
C GLY A 275 -13.23 16.10 -4.11
N GLY A 276 -14.54 16.15 -4.41
CA GLY A 276 -15.59 15.79 -3.47
C GLY A 276 -15.66 14.28 -3.26
N LEU A 277 -16.09 13.86 -2.08
CA LEU A 277 -16.03 12.49 -1.60
C LEU A 277 -17.41 11.98 -1.20
N PHE A 278 -17.91 10.98 -1.92
CA PHE A 278 -19.07 10.20 -1.53
C PHE A 278 -18.61 8.97 -0.75
N TYR A 279 -19.27 8.65 0.35
CA TYR A 279 -18.93 7.46 1.14
C TYR A 279 -20.12 6.93 1.92
N VAL A 280 -20.13 5.61 2.09
CA VAL A 280 -21.04 4.90 3.00
C VAL A 280 -20.27 4.32 4.15
N GLY A 281 -20.94 4.26 5.29
CA GLY A 281 -20.35 3.73 6.50
C GLY A 281 -21.32 3.79 7.65
N GLU A 282 -20.78 3.58 8.83
CA GLU A 282 -21.47 3.76 10.09
C GLU A 282 -20.51 4.33 11.14
N ASN A 283 -21.03 4.66 12.31
CA ASN A 283 -20.18 5.09 13.42
C ASN A 283 -19.38 3.88 13.93
N CYS A 284 -18.06 4.03 14.05
CA CYS A 284 -17.21 3.07 14.74
C CYS A 284 -17.24 3.32 16.25
N LEU A 285 -17.17 2.23 17.02
CA LEU A 285 -16.77 2.24 18.43
C LEU A 285 -15.43 1.51 18.52
N ASP A 286 -14.37 2.20 18.96
CA ASP A 286 -13.01 1.65 19.09
C ASP A 286 -12.47 0.99 17.80
N GLY A 287 -12.76 1.59 16.63
CA GLY A 287 -12.36 1.05 15.33
C GLY A 287 -13.16 -0.19 14.88
N GLN A 288 -14.18 -0.58 15.64
CA GLN A 288 -15.09 -1.67 15.32
C GLN A 288 -16.46 -1.14 14.89
N TRP A 289 -17.09 -1.90 13.99
CA TRP A 289 -18.45 -1.68 13.51
C TRP A 289 -19.42 -1.77 14.70
N SER A 290 -20.22 -0.73 14.92
CA SER A 290 -21.23 -0.71 15.98
C SER A 290 -22.54 -1.36 15.57
N GLY A 291 -22.80 -1.50 14.27
CA GLY A 291 -24.05 -1.98 13.69
C GLY A 291 -25.19 -0.95 13.70
N ASP A 292 -24.97 0.24 14.27
CA ASP A 292 -25.98 1.30 14.41
C ASP A 292 -25.54 2.60 13.72
N GLY A 293 -26.51 3.33 13.17
CA GLY A 293 -26.28 4.66 12.61
C GLY A 293 -25.53 4.66 11.28
N ALA A 294 -25.85 3.69 10.41
CA ALA A 294 -25.40 3.69 9.03
C ALA A 294 -25.84 4.94 8.27
N PHE A 295 -25.07 5.33 7.25
CA PHE A 295 -25.36 6.51 6.43
C PHE A 295 -24.74 6.42 5.04
N PHE A 296 -25.25 7.28 4.16
CA PHE A 296 -24.60 7.71 2.94
C PHE A 296 -24.33 9.22 3.02
N ARG A 297 -23.08 9.64 2.81
CA ARG A 297 -22.63 11.03 2.97
C ARG A 297 -21.80 11.51 1.80
N TYR A 298 -21.76 12.83 1.66
CA TYR A 298 -20.94 13.57 0.72
C TYR A 298 -20.12 14.63 1.47
N VAL A 299 -18.82 14.72 1.19
CA VAL A 299 -17.95 15.83 1.59
C VAL A 299 -17.63 16.65 0.36
N SER A 300 -17.94 17.95 0.37
CA SER A 300 -17.55 18.83 -0.72
C SER A 300 -16.03 19.05 -0.77
N PRO A 301 -15.47 19.51 -1.90
CA PRO A 301 -14.06 19.87 -1.99
C PRO A 301 -13.61 20.89 -0.93
N GLU A 302 -14.53 21.74 -0.47
CA GLU A 302 -14.33 22.75 0.57
C GLU A 302 -14.50 22.20 2.00
N GLY A 303 -14.82 20.91 2.15
CA GLY A 303 -14.98 20.24 3.44
C GLY A 303 -16.39 20.30 4.04
N THR A 304 -17.40 20.73 3.28
CA THR A 304 -18.79 20.74 3.79
C THR A 304 -19.35 19.32 3.78
N LEU A 305 -19.77 18.82 4.94
CA LEU A 305 -20.40 17.50 5.09
C LEU A 305 -21.91 17.58 4.86
N THR A 306 -22.42 16.71 3.98
CA THR A 306 -23.86 16.52 3.73
C THR A 306 -24.23 15.06 3.96
N GLU A 307 -25.27 14.82 4.77
CA GLU A 307 -25.89 13.49 4.91
C GLU A 307 -26.95 13.32 3.81
N VAL A 308 -26.74 12.35 2.93
CA VAL A 308 -27.62 12.05 1.81
C VAL A 308 -28.73 11.09 2.23
N ALA A 309 -28.37 10.07 3.02
CA ALA A 309 -29.33 9.10 3.59
C ALA A 309 -28.86 8.58 4.95
N ARG A 310 -29.80 8.08 5.76
CA ARG A 310 -29.59 7.54 7.11
C ARG A 310 -30.15 6.12 7.24
N ASN A 311 -29.55 5.34 8.13
CA ASN A 311 -29.85 3.94 8.45
C ASN A 311 -29.61 2.96 7.32
N TRP A 312 -28.88 3.38 6.29
CA TRP A 312 -28.72 2.65 5.05
C TRP A 312 -27.30 2.76 4.53
N TRP A 313 -26.77 1.64 4.06
CA TRP A 313 -25.34 1.51 3.74
C TRP A 313 -25.05 0.60 2.54
N ASP A 314 -26.02 -0.17 2.05
CA ASP A 314 -25.82 -1.10 0.93
C ASP A 314 -26.11 -0.41 -0.41
N TYR A 315 -25.25 0.55 -0.76
CA TYR A 315 -25.29 1.27 -2.03
C TYR A 315 -24.10 0.88 -2.89
N ASN A 316 -24.36 0.61 -4.17
CA ASN A 316 -23.31 0.52 -5.17
C ASN A 316 -23.13 1.88 -5.85
N PHE A 317 -21.88 2.32 -5.99
CA PHE A 317 -21.54 3.60 -6.59
C PHE A 317 -20.86 3.44 -7.94
N GLU A 318 -21.35 4.18 -8.93
CA GLU A 318 -20.68 4.35 -10.21
C GLU A 318 -20.39 5.82 -10.50
N PRO A 319 -19.19 6.16 -10.98
CA PRO A 319 -18.89 7.52 -11.42
C PRO A 319 -19.73 7.86 -12.65
N ILE A 320 -20.23 9.10 -12.72
CA ILE A 320 -20.90 9.60 -13.93
C ILE A 320 -19.84 10.14 -14.88
N GLU A 321 -19.60 9.41 -15.96
CA GLU A 321 -18.68 9.86 -17.00
C GLU A 321 -19.20 11.15 -17.65
N GLY A 322 -18.36 12.19 -17.71
CA GLY A 322 -18.70 13.47 -18.32
C GLY A 322 -19.49 14.46 -17.46
N ALA A 323 -19.78 14.13 -16.19
CA ALA A 323 -20.40 15.09 -15.28
C ALA A 323 -19.51 16.34 -15.07
N SER A 324 -20.12 17.53 -15.11
CA SER A 324 -19.45 18.82 -14.89
C SER A 324 -19.30 19.20 -13.41
N GLY A 325 -19.80 18.37 -12.51
CA GLY A 325 -19.82 18.59 -11.06
C GLY A 325 -19.67 17.28 -10.30
N ASP A 326 -19.77 17.37 -8.98
CA ASP A 326 -19.63 16.22 -8.09
C ASP A 326 -20.91 15.38 -8.14
N GLN A 327 -20.84 14.30 -8.90
CA GLN A 327 -21.98 13.43 -9.15
C GLN A 327 -21.54 11.98 -9.12
N VAL A 328 -22.39 11.16 -8.52
CA VAL A 328 -22.30 9.69 -8.54
C VAL A 328 -23.67 9.13 -8.87
N LEU A 329 -23.70 8.05 -9.63
CA LEU A 329 -24.87 7.18 -9.68
C LEU A 329 -24.78 6.26 -8.48
N PHE A 330 -25.84 6.21 -7.68
CA PHE A 330 -25.98 5.22 -6.63
C PHE A 330 -27.16 4.31 -6.95
N PHE A 331 -26.96 3.02 -6.70
CA PHE A 331 -27.98 2.00 -6.80
C PHE A 331 -28.21 1.44 -5.41
N GLY A 332 -29.43 1.55 -4.95
CA GLY A 332 -29.89 1.01 -3.68
C GLY A 332 -31.41 1.14 -3.61
N PRO A 333 -32.02 0.74 -2.49
CA PRO A 333 -33.45 0.93 -2.33
C PRO A 333 -33.80 2.45 -2.29
N ASP A 334 -35.09 2.80 -2.36
CA ASP A 334 -35.48 4.22 -2.41
C ASP A 334 -35.27 4.89 -1.03
N PRO A 335 -34.43 5.93 -0.89
CA PRO A 335 -34.21 6.60 0.40
C PRO A 335 -35.48 7.28 0.96
N ASP A 336 -36.48 7.53 0.10
CA ASP A 336 -37.79 8.09 0.50
C ASP A 336 -38.88 7.01 0.69
N SER A 337 -38.54 5.73 0.48
CA SER A 337 -39.47 4.62 0.72
C SER A 337 -39.71 4.46 2.22
N SER A 338 -40.95 4.73 2.66
CA SER A 338 -41.41 4.50 4.03
C SER A 338 -41.57 3.00 4.42
N GLU A 339 -41.20 2.06 3.55
CA GLU A 339 -41.40 0.61 3.75
C GLU A 339 -40.15 -0.14 4.29
N VAL A 340 -39.23 0.53 4.99
CA VAL A 340 -38.10 -0.15 5.66
C VAL A 340 -38.14 -0.02 7.17
#